data_AF-A0A0G0X6S9-F1
#
_entry.id   AF-A0A0G0X6S9-F1
#
_cell.length_a   1.000
_cell.length_b   1.000
_cell.length_c   1.000
_cell.angle_alpha   90.00
_cell.angle_beta   90.00
_cell.angle_gamma   90.00
#
_symmetry.space_group_name_H-M   'P 1'
#
loop_
_entity.id
_entity.type
_entity.pdbx_description
1 polymer ?
#
loop_
_entity_poly.entity_id
_entity_poly.type
_entity_poly.pdbx_seq_one_letter_code
_entity_poly.pdbx_strand_id
1 'polypeptide(L)'
;MSTYKALGDVMDNVNVWAKAMELYFYLMVGFRDQMGDQADMSNFVGMFTAEDKKDTTSSGVAYDKFGELVWAITSGAYGAGQLITTPVDGYPYSHGWMGGAAYLPGVVAVSKLSEHHDALFALAALYHMVKSPLRLHHVGFRYANREAFEAANAQYPNGMLRPAPDHLRYYVKVGESGEYYREHQYFPEAEGQADEKKEIVSSHLDFVCDDPVEFLIFVAEGFKTRPTLWMPEPKSPFGAIMFKDNKDVVRGFMARPEFWVIENG
;
A
#
# COMPACT_ATOMS: atom_id res chain seq x y z
N MET A 1 -10.71 17.37 13.69
CA MET A 1 -9.40 17.48 12.99
C MET A 1 -9.64 18.30 11.72
N SER A 2 -8.81 19.28 11.37
CA SER A 2 -9.02 20.00 10.10
C SER A 2 -8.68 19.07 8.94
N THR A 3 -9.42 19.19 7.83
CA THR A 3 -9.20 18.38 6.62
C THR A 3 -7.74 18.45 6.14
N TYR A 4 -7.12 19.63 6.18
CA TYR A 4 -5.71 19.82 5.83
C TYR A 4 -4.73 19.05 6.73
N LYS A 5 -5.03 18.91 8.04
CA LYS A 5 -4.20 18.10 8.92
C LYS A 5 -4.31 16.61 8.58
N ALA A 6 -5.52 16.13 8.28
CA ALA A 6 -5.73 14.75 7.86
C ALA A 6 -5.00 14.44 6.54
N LEU A 7 -5.00 15.39 5.59
CA LEU A 7 -4.21 15.27 4.37
C LEU A 7 -2.71 15.25 4.65
N GLY A 8 -2.19 16.15 5.49
CA GLY A 8 -0.78 16.14 5.88
C GLY A 8 -0.34 14.80 6.49
N ASP A 9 -1.13 14.27 7.43
CA ASP A 9 -0.82 13.01 8.10
C ASP A 9 -0.87 11.81 7.13
N VAL A 10 -1.82 11.76 6.19
CA VAL A 10 -1.84 10.74 5.11
C VAL A 10 -0.56 10.82 4.29
N MET A 11 -0.15 12.02 3.91
CA MET A 11 0.97 12.26 3.01
C MET A 11 2.31 11.88 3.63
N ASP A 12 2.51 12.23 4.90
CA ASP A 12 3.71 11.83 5.65
C ASP A 12 3.81 10.31 5.76
N ASN A 13 2.70 9.64 6.04
CA ASN A 13 2.66 8.19 6.13
C ASN A 13 2.91 7.51 4.78
N VAL A 14 2.24 7.92 3.71
CA VAL A 14 2.44 7.31 2.39
C VAL A 14 3.89 7.50 1.91
N ASN A 15 4.51 8.65 2.21
CA ASN A 15 5.94 8.85 1.91
C ASN A 15 6.83 7.83 2.63
N VAL A 16 6.55 7.50 3.89
CA VAL A 16 7.27 6.45 4.62
C VAL A 16 7.07 5.10 3.93
N TRP A 17 5.83 4.76 3.56
CA TRP A 17 5.51 3.47 2.93
C TRP A 17 6.19 3.32 1.55
N ALA A 18 6.16 4.37 0.74
CA ALA A 18 6.78 4.40 -0.58
C ALA A 18 8.30 4.24 -0.49
N LYS A 19 8.95 4.97 0.43
CA LYS A 19 10.38 4.83 0.71
C LYS A 19 10.72 3.43 1.19
N ALA A 20 9.91 2.86 2.07
CA ALA A 20 10.15 1.53 2.64
C ALA A 20 10.12 0.42 1.58
N MET A 21 9.30 0.59 0.53
CA MET A 21 9.19 -0.30 -0.62
C MET A 21 10.13 0.07 -1.79
N GLU A 22 10.92 1.14 -1.64
CA GLU A 22 11.79 1.67 -2.71
C GLU A 22 11.00 1.99 -4.00
N LEU A 23 9.77 2.49 -3.85
CA LEU A 23 8.87 2.83 -4.95
C LEU A 23 8.87 4.32 -5.26
N TYR A 24 8.66 4.63 -6.53
CA TYR A 24 8.57 5.99 -7.06
C TYR A 24 7.23 6.19 -7.78
N PHE A 25 6.37 7.08 -7.29
CA PHE A 25 5.08 7.40 -7.90
C PHE A 25 4.56 8.78 -7.44
N TYR A 26 3.66 9.39 -8.19
CA TYR A 26 2.93 10.57 -7.71
C TYR A 26 1.60 10.12 -7.14
N LEU A 27 1.18 10.73 -6.04
CA LEU A 27 -0.13 10.52 -5.43
C LEU A 27 -0.85 11.86 -5.38
N MET A 28 -2.13 11.88 -5.68
CA MET A 28 -3.02 13.01 -5.46
C MET A 28 -4.15 12.58 -4.54
N VAL A 29 -4.41 13.36 -3.49
CA VAL A 29 -5.45 13.07 -2.50
C VAL A 29 -6.40 14.27 -2.37
N GLY A 30 -7.67 14.01 -2.12
CA GLY A 30 -8.66 15.07 -1.91
C GLY A 30 -10.01 14.57 -1.39
N PHE A 31 -10.80 15.52 -0.89
CA PHE A 31 -12.15 15.30 -0.35
C PHE A 31 -13.21 15.95 -1.24
N ARG A 32 -14.26 15.20 -1.60
CA ARG A 32 -15.31 15.61 -2.53
C ARG A 32 -16.07 16.86 -2.09
N ASP A 33 -16.41 16.97 -0.81
CA ASP A 33 -17.20 18.09 -0.27
C ASP A 33 -16.52 19.44 -0.43
N GLN A 34 -15.19 19.45 -0.60
CA GLN A 34 -14.39 20.62 -0.92
C GLN A 34 -14.23 20.88 -2.43
N MET A 35 -14.74 19.99 -3.29
CA MET A 35 -14.58 20.09 -4.75
C MET A 35 -15.77 20.73 -5.46
N GLY A 36 -16.90 21.01 -4.79
CA GLY A 36 -18.08 21.64 -5.40
C GLY A 36 -18.68 20.91 -6.61
N ASP A 37 -19.63 21.55 -7.30
CA ASP A 37 -20.16 21.08 -8.60
C ASP A 37 -19.22 21.42 -9.77
N GLN A 38 -18.31 22.36 -9.56
CA GLN A 38 -17.17 22.62 -10.43
C GLN A 38 -15.95 22.15 -9.68
N ALA A 39 -15.30 21.09 -10.16
CA ALA A 39 -14.06 20.54 -9.61
C ALA A 39 -13.01 21.65 -9.47
N ASP A 40 -13.08 22.41 -8.38
CA ASP A 40 -12.16 23.50 -8.11
C ASP A 40 -10.86 22.86 -7.65
N MET A 41 -9.91 22.82 -8.58
CA MET A 41 -8.67 22.09 -8.39
C MET A 41 -7.72 22.74 -7.36
N SER A 42 -8.15 23.85 -6.73
CA SER A 42 -7.38 24.60 -5.74
C SER A 42 -7.29 23.94 -4.35
N ASN A 43 -8.15 22.95 -4.06
CA ASN A 43 -8.19 22.26 -2.75
C ASN A 43 -7.37 20.97 -2.68
N PHE A 44 -6.46 20.71 -3.64
CA PHE A 44 -5.67 19.48 -3.66
C PHE A 44 -4.33 19.58 -2.95
N VAL A 45 -3.94 18.44 -2.39
CA VAL A 45 -2.60 18.21 -1.84
C VAL A 45 -1.96 17.10 -2.68
N GLY A 46 -0.86 17.42 -3.36
CA GLY A 46 -0.11 16.50 -4.23
C GLY A 46 1.15 15.97 -3.55
N MET A 47 1.48 14.69 -3.80
CA MET A 47 2.64 13.99 -3.24
C MET A 47 3.70 13.77 -4.31
N PHE A 48 4.97 13.88 -3.91
CA PHE A 48 6.14 13.63 -4.76
C PHE A 48 7.07 12.62 -4.05
N THR A 49 7.40 11.52 -4.70
CA THR A 49 8.25 10.45 -4.13
C THR A 49 9.75 10.74 -4.18
N ALA A 50 10.50 9.95 -3.41
CA ALA A 50 11.88 10.19 -3.00
C ALA A 50 12.94 10.13 -4.12
N GLU A 51 13.08 11.20 -4.90
CA GLU A 51 14.34 11.86 -5.31
C GLU A 51 14.12 12.76 -6.53
N ASP A 52 14.88 13.87 -6.60
CA ASP A 52 14.89 14.93 -7.63
C ASP A 52 15.28 14.46 -9.05
N LYS A 53 14.57 13.47 -9.61
CA LYS A 53 14.67 13.18 -11.04
C LYS A 53 13.67 14.03 -11.81
N LYS A 54 14.17 15.19 -12.24
CA LYS A 54 13.63 15.99 -13.34
C LYS A 54 13.32 15.05 -14.53
N ASP A 55 12.17 15.26 -15.15
CA ASP A 55 11.63 14.56 -16.33
C ASP A 55 10.80 13.31 -16.05
N THR A 56 9.72 13.44 -15.30
CA THR A 56 8.60 12.52 -15.51
C THR A 56 7.37 13.29 -15.99
N THR A 57 6.90 12.93 -17.18
CA THR A 57 5.58 13.30 -17.73
C THR A 57 4.43 12.67 -16.92
N SER A 58 4.75 11.97 -15.82
CA SER A 58 3.86 11.13 -15.01
C SER A 58 3.01 11.92 -14.00
N SER A 59 3.39 13.16 -13.65
CA SER A 59 2.52 14.03 -12.83
C SER A 59 1.20 14.36 -13.55
N GLY A 60 1.25 14.52 -14.88
CA GLY A 60 0.05 14.74 -15.71
C GLY A 60 -0.92 13.57 -15.65
N VAL A 61 -0.44 12.33 -15.52
CA VAL A 61 -1.30 11.14 -15.47
C VAL A 61 -2.04 11.04 -14.13
N ALA A 62 -1.37 11.31 -13.01
CA ALA A 62 -2.05 11.36 -11.69
C ALA A 62 -3.14 12.44 -11.70
N TYR A 63 -2.84 13.59 -12.31
CA TYR A 63 -3.76 14.73 -12.42
C TYR A 63 -4.98 14.41 -13.28
N ASP A 64 -4.76 13.88 -14.48
CA ASP A 64 -5.83 13.49 -15.39
C ASP A 64 -6.74 12.42 -14.76
N LYS A 65 -6.13 11.43 -14.10
CA LYS A 65 -6.88 10.37 -13.42
C LYS A 65 -7.62 10.90 -12.20
N PHE A 66 -7.05 11.83 -11.46
CA PHE A 66 -7.76 12.50 -10.38
C PHE A 66 -9.03 13.19 -10.90
N GLY A 67 -8.92 13.96 -12.00
CA GLY A 67 -10.06 14.57 -12.68
C GLY A 67 -11.09 13.54 -13.15
N GLU A 68 -10.65 12.40 -13.70
CA GLU A 68 -11.51 11.28 -14.11
C GLU A 68 -12.31 10.72 -12.92
N LEU A 69 -11.66 10.50 -11.77
CA LEU A 69 -12.32 10.00 -10.55
C LEU A 69 -13.33 10.99 -10.00
N VAL A 70 -12.99 12.28 -9.97
CA VAL A 70 -13.92 13.33 -9.54
C VAL A 70 -15.14 13.38 -10.44
N TRP A 71 -14.94 13.38 -11.76
CA TRP A 71 -16.03 13.34 -12.73
C TRP A 71 -16.91 12.10 -12.56
N ALA A 72 -16.32 10.92 -12.37
CA ALA A 72 -17.03 9.67 -12.21
C ALA A 72 -17.98 9.67 -11.00
N ILE A 73 -17.53 10.31 -9.91
CA ILE A 73 -18.28 10.44 -8.67
C ILE A 73 -19.39 11.48 -8.79
N THR A 74 -19.11 12.65 -9.40
CA THR A 74 -20.08 13.75 -9.51
C THR A 74 -21.17 13.48 -10.54
N SER A 75 -20.83 12.80 -11.64
CA SER A 75 -21.79 12.37 -12.66
C SER A 75 -22.69 11.20 -12.22
N GLY A 76 -22.38 10.54 -11.09
CA GLY A 76 -23.07 9.33 -10.65
C GLY A 76 -22.76 8.09 -11.52
N ALA A 77 -21.74 8.16 -12.37
CA ALA A 77 -21.32 7.04 -13.21
C ALA A 77 -20.84 5.84 -12.39
N TYR A 78 -20.33 6.07 -11.18
CA TYR A 78 -19.93 5.04 -10.23
C TYR A 78 -20.52 5.32 -8.84
N GLY A 79 -20.88 4.25 -8.13
CA GLY A 79 -21.25 4.32 -6.72
C GLY A 79 -20.06 4.69 -5.83
N ALA A 80 -20.34 5.23 -4.65
CA ALA A 80 -19.31 5.49 -3.65
C ALA A 80 -18.61 4.19 -3.22
N GLY A 81 -17.27 4.15 -3.25
CA GLY A 81 -16.49 3.12 -2.56
C GLY A 81 -15.91 1.99 -3.39
N GLN A 82 -15.37 2.27 -4.58
CA GLN A 82 -14.78 1.24 -5.44
C GLN A 82 -13.41 1.69 -6.01
N LEU A 83 -12.53 0.73 -6.29
CA LEU A 83 -11.45 0.97 -7.24
C LEU A 83 -12.08 1.28 -8.60
N ILE A 84 -11.77 2.43 -9.17
CA ILE A 84 -12.20 2.79 -10.52
C ILE A 84 -11.07 2.38 -11.47
N THR A 85 -11.12 1.12 -11.91
CA THR A 85 -10.08 0.47 -12.72
C THR A 85 -10.33 0.55 -14.22
N THR A 86 -11.51 1.00 -14.65
CA THR A 86 -11.93 1.07 -16.05
C THR A 86 -11.96 2.50 -16.57
N PRO A 87 -11.78 2.70 -17.89
CA PRO A 87 -12.03 3.99 -18.51
C PRO A 87 -13.45 4.46 -18.20
N VAL A 88 -13.59 5.77 -18.05
CA VAL A 88 -14.87 6.38 -17.74
C VAL A 88 -15.46 6.96 -19.02
N ASP A 89 -16.51 6.30 -19.51
CA ASP A 89 -17.20 6.70 -20.74
C ASP A 89 -17.71 8.14 -20.64
N GLY A 90 -17.35 8.97 -21.61
CA GLY A 90 -17.75 10.38 -21.67
C GLY A 90 -16.77 11.37 -21.04
N TYR A 91 -15.72 10.91 -20.36
CA TYR A 91 -14.63 11.78 -19.91
C TYR A 91 -13.55 11.91 -21.02
N PRO A 92 -13.31 13.12 -21.58
CA PRO A 92 -12.43 13.30 -22.75
C PRO A 92 -10.96 12.88 -22.52
N TYR A 93 -10.52 12.84 -21.26
CA TYR A 93 -9.16 12.48 -20.87
C TYR A 93 -9.12 11.10 -20.17
N SER A 94 -10.11 10.25 -20.40
CA SER A 94 -10.15 8.91 -19.79
C SER A 94 -8.99 8.04 -20.31
N HIS A 95 -8.09 7.64 -19.41
CA HIS A 95 -6.87 6.93 -19.79
C HIS A 95 -7.02 5.40 -19.78
N GLY A 96 -8.10 4.86 -19.21
CA GLY A 96 -8.42 3.42 -19.28
C GLY A 96 -7.49 2.48 -18.49
N TRP A 97 -6.68 3.02 -17.58
CA TRP A 97 -5.73 2.28 -16.76
C TRP A 97 -6.07 2.41 -15.27
N MET A 98 -5.58 1.47 -14.45
CA MET A 98 -5.65 1.57 -12.98
C MET A 98 -4.79 2.75 -12.52
N GLY A 99 -5.38 3.68 -11.77
CA GLY A 99 -4.66 4.88 -11.33
C GLY A 99 -5.32 5.60 -10.16
N GLY A 100 -6.19 4.93 -9.40
CA GLY A 100 -6.74 5.50 -8.18
C GLY A 100 -7.93 4.74 -7.58
N ALA A 101 -8.39 5.23 -6.44
CA ALA A 101 -9.45 4.69 -5.63
C ALA A 101 -10.36 5.84 -5.15
N ALA A 102 -11.66 5.57 -5.03
CA ALA A 102 -12.62 6.54 -4.52
C ALA A 102 -13.58 5.90 -3.52
N TYR A 103 -13.68 6.48 -2.33
CA TYR A 103 -14.63 6.09 -1.29
C TYR A 103 -15.08 7.35 -0.59
N LEU A 104 -16.34 7.74 -0.80
CA LEU A 104 -16.83 9.04 -0.36
C LEU A 104 -16.63 9.25 1.14
N PRO A 105 -16.16 10.46 1.54
CA PRO A 105 -15.87 11.63 0.70
C PRO A 105 -14.48 11.64 0.01
N GLY A 106 -13.65 10.62 0.19
CA GLY A 106 -12.27 10.57 -0.26
C GLY A 106 -12.04 10.14 -1.72
N VAL A 107 -11.03 10.76 -2.34
CA VAL A 107 -10.48 10.39 -3.66
C VAL A 107 -8.96 10.34 -3.57
N VAL A 108 -8.38 9.28 -4.13
CA VAL A 108 -6.93 9.08 -4.24
C VAL A 108 -6.58 8.66 -5.66
N ALA A 109 -5.68 9.38 -6.31
CA ALA A 109 -5.14 9.04 -7.62
C ALA A 109 -3.62 8.82 -7.55
N VAL A 110 -3.08 8.00 -8.44
CA VAL A 110 -1.66 7.67 -8.54
C VAL A 110 -1.18 7.80 -9.99
N SER A 111 0.09 8.18 -10.20
CA SER A 111 0.68 8.56 -11.50
C SER A 111 0.75 7.48 -12.58
N LYS A 112 0.23 6.29 -12.31
CA LYS A 112 0.29 5.09 -13.14
C LYS A 112 1.70 4.50 -13.26
N LEU A 113 1.83 3.27 -12.78
CA LEU A 113 2.85 2.31 -13.15
C LEU A 113 2.26 0.93 -13.45
N SER A 114 1.06 0.84 -14.04
CA SER A 114 0.55 -0.41 -14.67
C SER A 114 0.56 -1.70 -13.80
N GLU A 115 0.75 -1.59 -12.49
CA GLU A 115 1.00 -2.73 -11.60
C GLU A 115 0.06 -2.68 -10.38
N HIS A 116 -0.36 -3.85 -9.89
CA HIS A 116 -1.32 -3.97 -8.79
C HIS A 116 -0.86 -3.30 -7.48
N HIS A 117 0.45 -3.01 -7.34
CA HIS A 117 0.99 -2.31 -6.17
C HIS A 117 0.47 -0.87 -6.05
N ASP A 118 0.30 -0.15 -7.16
CA ASP A 118 -0.21 1.23 -7.15
C ASP A 118 -1.63 1.29 -6.57
N ALA A 119 -2.47 0.35 -7.00
CA ALA A 119 -3.86 0.25 -6.54
C ALA A 119 -3.93 -0.14 -5.06
N LEU A 120 -3.03 -1.01 -4.59
CA LEU A 120 -2.86 -1.30 -3.17
C LEU A 120 -2.53 -0.02 -2.39
N PHE A 121 -1.55 0.77 -2.82
CA PHE A 121 -1.18 2.03 -2.16
C PHE A 121 -2.32 3.05 -2.17
N ALA A 122 -3.04 3.18 -3.29
CA ALA A 122 -4.20 4.08 -3.38
C ALA A 122 -5.30 3.69 -2.38
N LEU A 123 -5.57 2.39 -2.19
CA LEU A 123 -6.54 1.90 -1.21
C LEU A 123 -6.09 2.10 0.24
N ALA A 124 -4.80 1.88 0.54
CA ALA A 124 -4.27 2.14 1.86
C ALA A 124 -4.35 3.63 2.23
N ALA A 125 -3.94 4.51 1.32
CA ALA A 125 -4.04 5.96 1.52
C ALA A 125 -5.51 6.40 1.69
N LEU A 126 -6.42 5.86 0.88
CA LEU A 126 -7.85 6.15 0.97
C LEU A 126 -8.44 5.69 2.31
N TYR A 127 -8.09 4.48 2.76
CA TYR A 127 -8.53 3.95 4.05
C TYR A 127 -8.02 4.80 5.22
N HIS A 128 -6.72 5.15 5.20
CA HIS A 128 -6.12 6.05 6.18
C HIS A 128 -6.90 7.37 6.26
N MET A 129 -7.28 7.91 5.10
CA MET A 129 -7.95 9.19 5.00
C MET A 129 -9.40 9.17 5.50
N VAL A 130 -10.17 8.11 5.23
CA VAL A 130 -11.64 8.11 5.44
C VAL A 130 -12.14 7.20 6.57
N LYS A 131 -11.29 6.30 7.08
CA LYS A 131 -11.68 5.30 8.09
C LYS A 131 -10.81 5.38 9.33
N SER A 132 -9.53 5.00 9.22
CA SER A 132 -8.69 4.68 10.37
C SER A 132 -7.22 4.88 10.03
N PRO A 133 -6.44 5.62 10.86
CA PRO A 133 -5.02 5.84 10.62
C PRO A 133 -4.24 4.52 10.53
N LEU A 134 -3.53 4.36 9.43
CA LEU A 134 -2.58 3.25 9.22
C LEU A 134 -1.19 3.69 9.65
N ARG A 135 -0.51 2.88 10.46
CA ARG A 135 0.92 3.02 10.75
C ARG A 135 1.68 1.82 10.23
N LEU A 136 2.80 2.04 9.53
CA LEU A 136 3.62 0.94 9.05
C LEU A 136 4.31 0.24 10.22
N HIS A 137 4.11 -1.07 10.35
CA HIS A 137 4.84 -1.91 11.30
C HIS A 137 6.14 -2.38 10.69
N HIS A 138 6.06 -3.07 9.55
CA HIS A 138 7.24 -3.46 8.79
C HIS A 138 6.96 -3.63 7.31
N VAL A 139 8.04 -3.67 6.52
CA VAL A 139 8.04 -4.19 5.16
C VAL A 139 8.76 -5.52 5.16
N GLY A 140 8.07 -6.56 4.71
CA GLY A 140 8.61 -7.91 4.61
C GLY A 140 9.07 -8.24 3.19
N PHE A 141 10.19 -8.95 3.11
CA PHE A 141 10.78 -9.46 1.88
C PHE A 141 11.05 -10.94 2.05
N ARG A 142 10.43 -11.76 1.21
CA ARG A 142 10.67 -13.20 1.17
C ARG A 142 11.70 -13.54 0.10
N TYR A 143 12.72 -14.29 0.49
CA TYR A 143 13.80 -14.71 -0.39
C TYR A 143 13.62 -16.15 -0.85
N ALA A 144 14.09 -16.41 -2.07
CA ALA A 144 13.92 -17.68 -2.74
C ALA A 144 14.66 -18.85 -2.07
N ASN A 145 15.79 -18.55 -1.44
CA ASN A 145 16.67 -19.54 -0.83
C ASN A 145 17.45 -18.91 0.33
N ARG A 146 18.15 -19.77 1.07
CA ARG A 146 18.91 -19.36 2.25
C ARG A 146 20.07 -18.41 1.91
N GLU A 147 20.75 -18.65 0.81
CA GLU A 147 21.89 -17.84 0.37
C GLU A 147 21.48 -16.38 0.11
N ALA A 148 20.36 -16.16 -0.60
CA ALA A 148 19.83 -14.83 -0.89
C ALA A 148 19.39 -14.10 0.40
N PHE A 149 18.77 -14.83 1.34
CA PHE A 149 18.42 -14.30 2.66
C PHE A 149 19.66 -13.88 3.47
N GLU A 150 20.69 -14.73 3.54
CA GLU A 150 21.94 -14.43 4.25
C GLU A 150 22.69 -13.26 3.60
N ALA A 151 22.74 -13.20 2.26
CA ALA A 151 23.35 -12.10 1.52
C ALA A 151 22.64 -10.76 1.77
N ALA A 152 21.29 -10.76 1.83
CA ALA A 152 20.52 -9.57 2.17
C ALA A 152 20.77 -9.12 3.63
N ASN A 153 20.85 -10.07 4.56
CA ASN A 153 21.10 -9.77 5.98
C ASN A 153 22.52 -9.26 6.24
N ALA A 154 23.50 -9.67 5.46
CA ALA A 154 24.90 -9.23 5.61
C ALA A 154 25.06 -7.70 5.48
N GLN A 155 24.12 -7.01 4.82
CA GLN A 155 24.10 -5.55 4.68
C GLN A 155 23.66 -4.85 5.97
N TYR A 156 23.09 -5.58 6.93
CA TYR A 156 22.47 -5.05 8.14
C TYR A 156 23.00 -5.76 9.39
N PRO A 157 24.26 -5.53 9.80
CA PRO A 157 24.91 -6.30 10.87
C PRO A 157 24.23 -6.19 12.24
N ASN A 158 23.37 -5.18 12.45
CA ASN A 158 22.67 -4.93 13.70
C ASN A 158 21.22 -5.45 13.72
N GLY A 159 20.80 -6.23 12.72
CA GLY A 159 19.46 -6.81 12.73
C GLY A 159 19.31 -7.99 13.70
N MET A 160 18.06 -8.37 13.92
CA MET A 160 17.64 -9.32 14.94
C MET A 160 17.01 -10.55 14.30
N LEU A 161 17.60 -11.73 14.54
CA LEU A 161 17.00 -12.99 14.14
C LEU A 161 15.86 -13.36 15.10
N ARG A 162 14.69 -13.68 14.54
CA ARG A 162 13.46 -14.09 15.22
C ARG A 162 12.89 -15.31 14.49
N PRO A 163 13.26 -16.54 14.86
CA PRO A 163 12.76 -17.73 14.20
C PRO A 163 11.26 -17.91 14.47
N ALA A 164 10.54 -18.38 13.44
CA ALA A 164 9.17 -18.88 13.53
C ALA A 164 9.18 -20.41 13.25
N PRO A 165 8.10 -21.15 13.58
CA PRO A 165 8.07 -22.61 13.38
C PRO A 165 8.36 -23.06 11.93
N ASP A 166 7.94 -22.27 10.94
CA ASP A 166 7.95 -22.59 9.51
C ASP A 166 8.94 -21.73 8.68
N HIS A 167 9.57 -20.73 9.29
CA HIS A 167 10.53 -19.85 8.60
C HIS A 167 11.47 -19.08 9.54
N LEU A 168 12.56 -18.58 8.98
CA LEU A 168 13.44 -17.61 9.63
C LEU A 168 12.98 -16.20 9.29
N ARG A 169 13.01 -15.31 10.29
CA ARG A 169 12.80 -13.87 10.11
C ARG A 169 13.98 -13.10 10.66
N TYR A 170 14.46 -12.12 9.90
CA TYR A 170 15.51 -11.19 10.33
C TYR A 170 14.97 -9.77 10.25
N TYR A 171 14.96 -9.06 11.37
CA TYR A 171 14.40 -7.72 11.45
C TYR A 171 15.48 -6.66 11.58
N VAL A 172 15.37 -5.62 10.77
CA VAL A 172 16.23 -4.46 10.79
C VAL A 172 15.38 -3.25 11.18
N LYS A 173 15.77 -2.54 12.22
CA LYS A 173 15.11 -1.30 12.62
C LYS A 173 15.43 -0.19 11.62
N VAL A 174 14.42 0.54 11.15
CA VAL A 174 14.60 1.69 10.26
C VAL A 174 14.23 2.99 10.98
N GLY A 175 15.10 3.99 10.86
CA GLY A 175 15.00 5.27 11.57
C GLY A 175 15.56 5.20 13.01
N GLU A 176 16.03 6.34 13.53
CA GLU A 176 16.65 6.43 14.88
C GLU A 176 15.66 6.05 15.99
N SER A 177 14.37 6.34 15.79
CA SER A 177 13.30 6.03 16.75
C SER A 177 12.56 4.72 16.46
N GLY A 178 12.91 3.97 15.40
CA GLY A 178 12.16 2.77 15.00
C GLY A 178 10.81 3.11 14.39
N GLU A 179 10.82 3.82 13.29
CA GLU A 179 9.60 4.23 12.59
C GLU A 179 8.86 2.99 12.05
N TYR A 180 9.61 2.02 11.55
CA TYR A 180 9.15 0.70 11.11
C TYR A 180 10.34 -0.29 11.08
N TYR A 181 10.07 -1.56 10.78
CA TYR A 181 11.11 -2.57 10.55
C TYR A 181 11.18 -2.99 9.08
N ARG A 182 12.38 -3.36 8.62
CA ARG A 182 12.56 -4.17 7.42
C ARG A 182 12.69 -5.62 7.87
N GLU A 183 11.83 -6.49 7.38
CA GLU A 183 11.82 -7.92 7.68
C GLU A 183 12.31 -8.70 6.46
N HIS A 184 13.29 -9.56 6.66
CA HIS A 184 13.69 -10.55 5.68
C HIS A 184 13.18 -11.92 6.13
N GLN A 185 12.63 -12.69 5.21
CA GLN A 185 12.04 -14.00 5.48
C GLN A 185 12.65 -15.08 4.58
N TYR A 186 12.89 -16.26 5.15
CA TYR A 186 13.26 -17.47 4.40
C TYR A 186 12.50 -18.67 4.95
N PHE A 187 11.80 -19.37 4.05
CA PHE A 187 10.97 -20.55 4.34
C PHE A 187 11.68 -21.80 3.83
N PRO A 188 12.32 -22.62 4.68
CA PRO A 188 13.09 -23.79 4.25
C PRO A 188 12.26 -24.78 3.44
N GLU A 189 11.00 -25.01 3.83
CA GLU A 189 10.13 -25.93 3.11
C GLU A 189 9.71 -25.43 1.73
N ALA A 190 9.88 -24.14 1.44
CA ALA A 190 9.57 -23.56 0.13
C ALA A 190 10.75 -23.58 -0.84
N GLU A 191 11.95 -23.88 -0.36
CA GLU A 191 13.16 -23.89 -1.18
C GLU A 191 13.07 -24.98 -2.26
N GLY A 192 13.31 -24.59 -3.51
CA GLY A 192 13.29 -25.51 -4.66
C GLY A 192 11.90 -25.99 -5.09
N GLN A 193 10.81 -25.53 -4.45
CA GLN A 193 9.45 -25.85 -4.89
C GLN A 193 8.98 -24.84 -5.93
N ALA A 194 8.81 -25.28 -7.18
CA ALA A 194 8.27 -24.47 -8.27
C ALA A 194 6.73 -24.34 -8.22
N ASP A 195 6.07 -24.97 -7.26
CA ASP A 195 4.62 -25.02 -7.19
C ASP A 195 4.03 -23.64 -6.87
N GLU A 196 2.97 -23.29 -7.60
CA GLU A 196 2.18 -22.06 -7.51
C GLU A 196 1.67 -21.71 -6.10
N LYS A 197 1.76 -22.65 -5.16
CA LYS A 197 1.30 -22.54 -3.76
C LYS A 197 2.35 -21.99 -2.79
N LYS A 198 3.63 -21.95 -3.18
CA LYS A 198 4.70 -21.38 -2.34
C LYS A 198 5.29 -20.20 -3.08
N GLU A 199 4.76 -19.02 -2.80
CA GLU A 199 5.19 -17.75 -3.37
C GLU A 199 6.66 -17.51 -3.01
N ILE A 200 7.58 -17.91 -3.90
CA ILE A 200 9.02 -18.04 -3.61
C ILE A 200 9.65 -16.67 -3.32
N VAL A 201 9.20 -15.63 -4.03
CA VAL A 201 9.62 -14.24 -3.86
C VAL A 201 8.37 -13.40 -3.68
N SER A 202 8.27 -12.76 -2.53
CA SER A 202 7.15 -11.88 -2.21
C SER A 202 7.59 -10.70 -1.38
N SER A 203 6.77 -9.65 -1.38
CA SER A 203 6.91 -8.51 -0.47
C SER A 203 5.58 -8.13 0.14
N HIS A 204 5.58 -7.60 1.35
CA HIS A 204 4.36 -7.12 1.97
C HIS A 204 4.60 -5.89 2.84
N LEU A 205 3.58 -5.06 2.98
CA LEU A 205 3.51 -4.05 4.03
C LEU A 205 2.58 -4.54 5.13
N ASP A 206 3.06 -4.51 6.36
CA ASP A 206 2.27 -4.86 7.53
C ASP A 206 1.87 -3.59 8.26
N PHE A 207 0.57 -3.33 8.36
CA PHE A 207 0.01 -2.12 8.93
C PHE A 207 -0.57 -2.34 10.33
N VAL A 208 -0.40 -1.36 11.19
CA VAL A 208 -1.10 -1.22 12.46
C VAL A 208 -2.29 -0.31 12.27
N CYS A 209 -3.46 -0.76 12.69
CA CYS A 209 -4.68 0.04 12.79
C CYS A 209 -5.66 -0.56 13.80
N ASP A 210 -6.64 0.23 14.22
CA ASP A 210 -7.63 -0.18 15.22
C ASP A 210 -8.56 -1.31 14.72
N ASP A 211 -8.70 -1.45 13.41
CA ASP A 211 -9.68 -2.29 12.72
C ASP A 211 -9.05 -3.11 11.56
N PRO A 212 -8.05 -3.98 11.86
CA PRO A 212 -7.25 -4.65 10.82
C PRO A 212 -8.05 -5.54 9.87
N VAL A 213 -9.15 -6.15 10.35
CA VAL A 213 -10.04 -6.96 9.51
C VAL A 213 -10.84 -6.10 8.54
N GLU A 214 -11.38 -4.96 9.01
CA GLU A 214 -12.12 -4.03 8.14
C GLU A 214 -11.20 -3.46 7.06
N PHE A 215 -9.97 -3.11 7.42
CA PHE A 215 -8.96 -2.67 6.46
C PHE A 215 -8.68 -3.72 5.37
N LEU A 216 -8.42 -4.97 5.76
CA LEU A 216 -8.14 -6.04 4.78
C LEU A 216 -9.35 -6.34 3.88
N ILE A 217 -10.57 -6.28 4.43
CA ILE A 217 -11.81 -6.43 3.64
C ILE A 217 -11.94 -5.27 2.66
N PHE A 218 -11.74 -4.03 3.12
CA PHE A 218 -11.80 -2.83 2.27
C PHE A 218 -10.84 -2.93 1.07
N VAL A 219 -9.60 -3.36 1.31
CA VAL A 219 -8.63 -3.56 0.22
C VAL A 219 -9.08 -4.70 -0.70
N ALA A 220 -9.59 -5.80 -0.15
CA ALA A 220 -10.05 -6.95 -0.94
C ALA A 220 -11.23 -6.65 -1.85
N GLU A 221 -12.19 -5.84 -1.36
CA GLU A 221 -13.34 -5.40 -2.15
C GLU A 221 -12.91 -4.63 -3.39
N GLY A 222 -11.87 -3.78 -3.26
CA GLY A 222 -11.27 -3.06 -4.40
C GLY A 222 -10.87 -4.01 -5.53
N PHE A 223 -10.24 -5.14 -5.20
CA PHE A 223 -9.79 -6.15 -6.16
C PHE A 223 -10.80 -7.28 -6.41
N LYS A 224 -12.03 -7.18 -5.88
CA LYS A 224 -13.07 -8.22 -5.98
C LYS A 224 -12.58 -9.59 -5.53
N THR A 225 -11.75 -9.62 -4.49
CA THR A 225 -11.18 -10.84 -3.90
C THR A 225 -11.61 -10.98 -2.44
N ARG A 226 -11.02 -11.93 -1.71
CA ARG A 226 -11.18 -12.07 -0.26
C ARG A 226 -9.80 -12.08 0.42
N PRO A 227 -9.65 -11.45 1.59
CA PRO A 227 -8.43 -11.58 2.35
C PRO A 227 -8.35 -12.99 2.96
N THR A 228 -7.13 -13.45 3.23
CA THR A 228 -6.90 -14.60 4.10
C THR A 228 -6.89 -14.09 5.53
N LEU A 229 -7.80 -14.58 6.37
CA LEU A 229 -7.88 -14.23 7.78
C LEU A 229 -7.40 -15.38 8.64
N TRP A 230 -6.69 -15.06 9.71
CA TRP A 230 -6.16 -16.02 10.68
C TRP A 230 -6.81 -15.81 12.05
N MET A 231 -6.66 -16.82 12.91
CA MET A 231 -7.07 -16.68 14.31
C MET A 231 -6.19 -15.61 14.98
N PRO A 232 -6.77 -14.69 15.77
CA PRO A 232 -6.00 -13.71 16.51
C PRO A 232 -5.04 -14.38 17.48
N GLU A 233 -3.75 -14.11 17.31
CA GLU A 233 -2.70 -14.47 18.25
C GLU A 233 -1.99 -13.20 18.74
N PRO A 234 -1.48 -13.17 19.97
CA PRO A 234 -0.76 -12.01 20.49
C PRO A 234 0.38 -11.61 19.55
N LYS A 235 0.44 -10.33 19.15
CA LYS A 235 1.47 -9.75 18.26
C LYS A 235 1.48 -10.30 16.83
N SER A 236 0.53 -11.15 16.45
CA SER A 236 0.38 -11.65 15.09
C SER A 236 -0.58 -10.77 14.28
N PRO A 237 -0.36 -10.67 12.96
CA PRO A 237 -1.32 -10.05 12.07
C PRO A 237 -2.61 -10.89 12.01
N PHE A 238 -3.74 -10.23 11.78
CA PHE A 238 -5.07 -10.86 11.73
C PHE A 238 -5.35 -11.48 10.36
N GLY A 239 -4.58 -11.11 9.35
CA GLY A 239 -4.74 -11.61 8.01
C GLY A 239 -3.77 -10.97 7.04
N ALA A 240 -3.92 -11.37 5.79
CA ALA A 240 -3.23 -10.79 4.66
C ALA A 240 -4.10 -10.78 3.41
N ILE A 241 -3.73 -9.90 2.50
CA ILE A 241 -4.20 -9.90 1.13
C ILE A 241 -3.00 -9.82 0.20
N MET A 242 -2.83 -10.85 -0.62
CA MET A 242 -1.68 -11.03 -1.50
C MET A 242 -2.13 -11.12 -2.95
N PHE A 243 -1.37 -10.53 -3.85
CA PHE A 243 -1.65 -10.47 -5.28
C PHE A 243 -0.38 -10.72 -6.07
N LYS A 244 -0.49 -11.46 -7.17
CA LYS A 244 0.55 -11.51 -8.20
C LYS A 244 0.45 -10.24 -9.04
N ASP A 245 1.57 -9.54 -9.20
CA ASP A 245 1.68 -8.50 -10.22
C ASP A 245 1.88 -9.11 -11.62
N ASN A 246 1.95 -8.28 -12.64
CA ASN A 246 2.11 -8.71 -14.04
C ASN A 246 3.47 -9.39 -14.32
N LYS A 247 4.39 -9.42 -13.34
CA LYS A 247 5.69 -10.09 -13.38
C LYS A 247 5.72 -11.34 -12.49
N ASP A 248 4.55 -11.83 -12.06
CA ASP A 248 4.39 -12.95 -11.13
C ASP A 248 5.03 -12.74 -9.74
N VAL A 249 5.39 -11.50 -9.39
CA VAL A 249 5.88 -11.18 -8.05
C VAL A 249 4.69 -10.99 -7.13
N VAL A 250 4.72 -11.66 -5.99
CA VAL A 250 3.63 -11.52 -5.01
C VAL A 250 3.85 -10.31 -4.14
N ARG A 251 2.82 -9.48 -4.05
CA ARG A 251 2.79 -8.27 -3.24
C ARG A 251 1.50 -8.23 -2.44
N GLY A 252 1.55 -7.70 -1.23
CA GLY A 252 0.34 -7.62 -0.43
C GLY A 252 0.43 -6.78 0.82
N PHE A 253 -0.69 -6.76 1.54
CA PHE A 253 -0.80 -6.13 2.84
C PHE A 253 -1.11 -7.16 3.90
N MET A 254 -0.53 -6.94 5.08
CA MET A 254 -0.92 -7.56 6.33
C MET A 254 -1.45 -6.46 7.25
N ALA A 255 -2.24 -6.85 8.24
CA ALA A 255 -2.78 -5.89 9.19
C ALA A 255 -2.82 -6.49 10.60
N ARG A 256 -2.53 -5.65 11.61
CA ARG A 256 -2.50 -6.01 13.02
C ARG A 256 -3.08 -4.89 13.89
N PRO A 257 -3.58 -5.22 15.09
CA PRO A 257 -4.19 -4.23 15.97
C PRO A 257 -3.16 -3.36 16.70
N GLU A 258 -1.96 -3.90 16.92
CA GLU A 258 -0.96 -3.25 17.77
C GLU A 258 0.43 -3.36 17.15
N PHE A 259 1.24 -2.33 17.36
CA PHE A 259 2.63 -2.34 16.96
C PHE A 259 3.44 -3.18 17.93
N TRP A 260 4.14 -4.17 17.41
CA TRP A 260 5.00 -5.01 18.22
C TRP A 260 6.44 -4.48 18.16
N VAL A 261 6.95 -4.05 19.31
CA VAL A 261 8.37 -3.72 19.45
C VAL A 261 9.19 -5.01 19.46
N ILE A 262 9.87 -5.29 18.35
CA ILE A 262 10.58 -6.56 18.10
C ILE A 262 11.74 -6.77 19.08
N GLU A 263 12.35 -5.68 19.53
CA GLU A 263 13.42 -5.68 20.53
C GLU A 263 12.95 -6.23 21.89
N ASN A 264 11.66 -6.10 22.22
CA ASN A 264 11.05 -6.55 23.47
C ASN A 264 10.49 -7.98 23.40
N GLY A 265 10.69 -8.66 22.26
CA GLY A 265 10.26 -10.03 22.00
C GLY A 265 11.35 -11.05 22.25
#